data_AF-A0A158DSY9-F1
#
_entry.id   AF-A0A158DSY9-F1
#
_cell.length_a   1.000
_cell.length_b   1.000
_cell.length_c   1.000
_cell.angle_alpha   90.00
_cell.angle_beta   90.00
_cell.angle_gamma   90.00
#
_symmetry.space_group_name_H-M   'P 1'
#
loop_
_entity.id
_entity.type
_entity.pdbx_description
1 polymer ?
#
loop_
_entity_poly.entity_id
_entity_poly.type
_entity_poly.pdbx_seq_one_letter_code
_entity_poly.pdbx_strand_id
1 'polypeptide(L)' 'MAGDTAYKPGERVKVSGIYSVVHDDGKDTFEVTCVEGEHFPPARSGKGAHFELKYAATHAHRHDELKGTEARS' A
#
# COMPACT_ATOMS: atom_id res chain seq x y z
N MET A 1 -3.08 4.96 15.39
CA MET A 1 -3.67 5.93 14.44
C MET A 1 -4.09 5.18 13.19
N ALA A 2 -5.21 4.47 13.22
CA ALA A 2 -5.82 3.91 12.01
C ALA A 2 -6.81 4.96 11.53
N GLY A 3 -6.36 5.88 10.68
CA GLY A 3 -7.26 6.83 10.04
C GLY A 3 -7.99 6.10 8.92
N ASP A 4 -9.32 6.17 8.94
CA ASP A 4 -10.26 5.69 7.93
C ASP A 4 -9.94 6.28 6.55
N THR A 5 -8.87 5.80 5.91
CA THR A 5 -8.40 6.35 4.64
C THR A 5 -8.61 5.30 3.58
N ALA A 6 -9.84 5.26 3.06
CA ALA A 6 -10.16 4.53 1.85
C ALA A 6 -9.53 5.25 0.65
N TYR A 7 -8.51 4.64 0.03
CA TYR A 7 -7.83 5.17 -1.15
C TYR A 7 -8.50 4.66 -2.42
N LYS A 8 -8.51 5.47 -3.47
CA LYS A 8 -9.17 5.11 -4.74
C LYS A 8 -8.18 4.58 -5.77
N PRO A 9 -8.63 3.72 -6.71
CA PRO A 9 -7.85 3.36 -7.89
C PRO A 9 -7.30 4.59 -8.61
N GLY A 10 -6.04 4.55 -9.01
CA GLY A 10 -5.36 5.66 -9.68
C GLY A 10 -4.86 6.78 -8.77
N GLU A 11 -5.17 6.78 -7.47
CA GLU A 11 -4.52 7.71 -6.52
C GLU A 11 -3.06 7.31 -6.30
N ARG A 12 -2.23 8.28 -5.90
CA ARG A 12 -0.84 8.00 -5.52
C ARG A 12 -0.76 7.39 -4.13
N VAL A 13 -0.01 6.32 -4.02
CA VAL A 13 0.31 5.64 -2.77
C VAL A 13 1.22 6.55 -1.95
N LYS A 14 0.79 6.91 -0.74
CA LYS A 14 1.56 7.79 0.17
C LYS A 14 2.49 7.03 1.10
N VAL A 15 2.22 5.75 1.34
CA VAL A 15 2.95 4.90 2.28
C VAL A 15 3.06 3.51 1.67
N SER A 16 4.26 2.95 1.58
CA SER A 16 4.41 1.55 1.16
C SER A 16 3.83 0.62 2.20
N GLY A 17 3.25 -0.49 1.76
CA GLY A 17 2.67 -1.45 2.70
C GLY A 17 1.76 -2.47 2.06
N ILE A 18 1.09 -3.22 2.94
CA ILE A 18 0.02 -4.14 2.58
C ILE A 18 -1.31 -3.41 2.70
N TYR A 19 -2.07 -3.44 1.62
CA TYR A 19 -3.39 -2.84 1.49
C TYR A 19 -4.43 -3.93 1.27
N SER A 20 -5.59 -3.80 1.92
CA SER A 20 -6.76 -4.60 1.61
C SER A 20 -7.56 -3.91 0.52
N VAL A 21 -7.87 -4.64 -0.55
CA VAL A 21 -8.81 -4.21 -1.58
C VAL A 21 -10.21 -4.55 -1.10
N VAL A 22 -11.06 -3.54 -0.97
CA VAL A 22 -12.45 -3.69 -0.53
C VAL A 22 -13.34 -3.34 -1.71
N HIS A 23 -14.14 -4.30 -2.15
CA HIS A 23 -15.15 -4.09 -3.18
C HIS A 23 -16.46 -3.57 -2.56
N ASP A 24 -17.15 -2.64 -3.25
CA ASP A 24 -18.42 -2.07 -2.78
C ASP A 24 -19.53 -3.11 -2.57
N ASP A 25 -19.43 -4.27 -3.23
CA ASP A 25 -20.38 -5.37 -3.06
C ASP A 25 -20.11 -6.24 -1.83
N GLY A 26 -19.04 -5.94 -1.07
CA GLY A 26 -18.69 -6.56 0.21
C GLY A 26 -18.39 -8.05 0.14
N LYS A 27 -18.32 -8.64 -1.06
CA LYS A 27 -18.16 -10.10 -1.24
C LYS A 27 -16.72 -10.55 -1.35
N ASP A 28 -15.85 -9.69 -1.88
CA ASP A 28 -14.46 -10.02 -2.11
C ASP A 28 -13.55 -9.00 -1.43
N THR A 29 -12.63 -9.49 -0.61
CA THR A 29 -11.52 -8.68 -0.06
C THR A 29 -10.25 -9.50 -0.11
N PHE A 30 -9.18 -8.93 -0.67
CA PHE A 30 -7.87 -9.55 -0.70
C PHE A 30 -6.78 -8.52 -0.42
N GLU A 31 -5.59 -9.01 -0.08
CA GLU A 31 -4.46 -8.16 0.28
C GLU A 31 -3.48 -8.04 -0.89
N VAL A 32 -2.93 -6.83 -1.06
CA VAL A 32 -1.96 -6.49 -2.09
C VAL A 32 -0.84 -5.64 -1.49
N THR A 33 0.35 -5.71 -2.07
CA THR A 33 1.43 -4.78 -1.76
C THR A 33 1.31 -3.54 -2.64
N CYS A 34 1.39 -2.35 -2.04
CA CYS A 34 1.49 -1.08 -2.76
C CYS A 34 2.74 -0.32 -2.32
N VAL A 35 3.35 0.40 -3.26
CA VAL A 35 4.64 1.09 -3.06
C VAL A 35 4.45 2.61 -3.14
N GLU A 36 4.98 3.35 -2.17
CA GLU A 36 4.98 4.82 -2.12
C GLU A 36 5.43 5.43 -3.45
N GLY A 37 4.68 6.42 -3.93
CA GLY A 37 4.95 7.11 -5.19
C GLY A 37 4.34 6.43 -6.42
N GLU A 38 4.02 5.14 -6.36
CA GLU A 38 3.24 4.47 -7.39
C GLU A 38 1.75 4.83 -7.31
N HIS A 39 0.96 4.40 -8.29
CA HIS A 39 -0.48 4.56 -8.28
C HIS A 39 -1.16 3.27 -7.84
N PHE A 40 -2.26 3.40 -7.09
CA PHE A 40 -3.12 2.25 -6.81
C PHE A 40 -3.63 1.66 -8.12
N PRO A 41 -3.61 0.32 -8.27
CA PRO A 41 -3.98 -0.34 -9.52
C PRO A 41 -5.44 -0.06 -9.90
N PRO A 42 -5.77 -0.03 -11.20
CA PRO A 42 -7.14 0.17 -11.65
C PRO A 42 -8.01 -1.03 -11.26
N ALA A 43 -9.18 -0.77 -10.67
CA ALA A 43 -10.17 -1.80 -10.43
C ALA A 43 -10.84 -2.19 -11.77
N ARG A 44 -10.54 -3.39 -12.26
CA ARG A 44 -10.95 -3.88 -13.60
C ARG A 44 -12.45 -4.09 -13.78
N SER A 45 -13.25 -4.11 -12.71
CA SER A 45 -14.62 -4.65 -12.76
C SER A 45 -15.75 -3.62 -12.90
N GLY A 46 -15.47 -2.31 -13.02
CA GLY A 46 -16.51 -1.27 -13.12
C GLY A 46 -17.40 -1.10 -11.87
N LYS A 47 -17.33 -2.05 -10.93
CA LYS A 47 -17.79 -1.91 -9.55
C LYS A 47 -16.74 -1.11 -8.78
N GLY A 48 -17.20 -0.18 -7.94
CA GLY A 48 -16.28 0.59 -7.11
C GLY A 48 -15.50 -0.33 -6.18
N ALA A 49 -14.24 0.03 -5.97
CA ALA A 49 -13.36 -0.61 -5.02
C ALA A 49 -12.47 0.47 -4.42
N HIS A 50 -12.08 0.27 -3.16
CA HIS A 50 -11.12 1.12 -2.48
C HIS A 50 -10.06 0.27 -1.79
N PHE A 51 -8.98 0.93 -1.41
CA PHE A 51 -7.84 0.32 -0.74
C PHE A 51 -7.77 0.83 0.68
N GLU A 52 -7.51 -0.06 1.64
CA GLU A 52 -7.32 0.27 3.05
C GLU A 52 -5.95 -0.21 3.50
N LEU A 53 -5.15 0.66 4.11
CA LEU A 53 -3.82 0.28 4.61
C LEU A 53 -3.98 -0.65 5.83
N LYS A 54 -3.48 -1.88 5.71
CA LYS A 54 -3.45 -2.86 6.80
C LYS A 54 -2.13 -2.79 7.58
N TYR A 55 -1.01 -2.73 6.86
CA TYR A 55 0.31 -2.69 7.46
C TYR A 55 1.24 -1.75 6.67
N ALA A 56 1.76 -0.72 7.34
CA ALA A 56 2.77 0.16 6.76
C ALA A 56 4.13 -0.51 6.80
N ALA A 57 4.88 -0.38 5.70
CA ALA A 57 6.24 -0.90 5.57
C ALA A 57 7.19 0.20 5.11
N THR A 58 8.36 0.28 5.75
CA THR A 58 9.45 1.16 5.33
C THR A 58 10.26 0.48 4.23
N HIS A 59 10.61 1.22 3.18
CA HIS A 59 11.55 0.71 2.17
C HIS A 59 12.88 0.33 2.83
N ALA A 60 13.39 -0.87 2.57
CA ALA A 60 14.63 -1.35 3.16
C ALA A 60 15.80 -0.36 2.97
N HIS A 61 15.94 0.23 1.77
CA HIS A 61 17.00 1.21 1.47
C HIS A 61 16.86 2.55 2.23
N ARG A 62 15.68 2.86 2.79
CA ARG A 62 15.44 4.05 3.62
C ARG A 62 15.51 3.73 5.12
N HIS A 63 15.57 2.45 5.50
CA HIS A 63 15.57 2.02 6.89
C HIS A 63 16.94 2.25 7.53
N ASP A 64 17.00 3.06 8.58
CA ASP A 64 18.28 3.53 9.14
C ASP A 64 19.15 2.40 9.68
N GLU A 65 18.56 1.35 10.27
CA GLU A 65 19.32 0.18 10.74
C GLU A 65 19.83 -0.72 9.61
N LEU A 66 19.30 -0.58 8.38
CA LEU A 66 19.70 -1.36 7.20
C LEU A 66 20.53 -0.56 6.21
N LYS A 67 20.64 0.77 6.38
CA LYS A 67 21.65 1.58 5.70
C LYS A 67 22.99 1.10 6.24
N GLY A 68 23.61 0.18 5.50
CA GLY A 68 24.84 -0.48 5.92
C GLY A 68 25.84 0.56 6.42
N THR A 69 26.24 0.45 7.69
CA THR A 69 27.58 0.84 8.09
C THR A 69 28.50 0.12 7.12
N GLU A 70 29.31 0.86 6.36
CA GLU A 70 30.30 0.30 5.46
C GLU A 70 31.07 -0.81 6.19
N ALA A 71 30.72 -2.06 5.92
CA ALA A 71 31.33 -3.21 6.55
C ALA A 71 32.63 -3.51 5.78
N ARG A 72 33.63 -2.71 6.14
CA ARG A 72 35.08 -2.92 6.19
C ARG A 72 35.78 -3.40 4.92
N SER A 73 36.68 -2.52 4.46
CA SER A 73 37.87 -2.80 3.65
C SER A 73 38.77 -3.85 4.30
#